data_AF-A0AAW1LI28-F1
#
_entry.id   AF-A0AAW1LI28-F1
#
_cell.length_a   1.000
_cell.length_b   1.000
_cell.length_c   1.000
_cell.angle_alpha   90.00
_cell.angle_beta   90.00
_cell.angle_gamma   90.00
#
_symmetry.space_group_name_H-M   'P 1'
#
loop_
_entity.id
_entity.type
_entity.pdbx_description
1 polymer ?
#
loop_
_entity_poly.entity_id
_entity_poly.type
_entity_poly.pdbx_seq_one_letter_code
_entity_poly.pdbx_strand_id
1 'polypeptide(L)'
;MFESLDLEDGEFSHRSNSKKDEEELLWAAIERLPTVKRVNFAIVRGSSPDDHDNGEDSTVDVRKLDRRHREMIVLKALDTSEQDNIKLVSGVKERITKYAYL
;
A
#
# COMPACT_ATOMS: atom_id res chain seq x y z
N MET A 1 41.86 -16.12 17.31
CA MET A 1 41.27 -14.85 17.76
C MET A 1 40.43 -14.36 16.59
N PHE A 2 39.14 -14.69 16.61
CA PHE A 2 38.19 -14.30 15.56
C PHE A 2 37.45 -13.07 16.10
N GLU A 3 37.50 -11.98 15.35
CA GLU A 3 36.79 -10.75 15.66
C GLU A 3 35.47 -10.79 14.89
N SER A 4 34.38 -10.93 15.65
CA SER A 4 33.00 -10.94 15.16
C SER A 4 32.63 -9.54 14.67
N LEU A 5 32.10 -9.46 13.45
CA LEU A 5 31.48 -8.25 12.91
C LEU A 5 30.02 -8.57 12.61
N ASP A 6 29.19 -8.47 13.65
CA ASP A 6 27.73 -8.48 13.55
C ASP A 6 27.26 -7.10 13.08
N LEU A 7 27.05 -6.91 11.77
CA LEU A 7 26.55 -5.63 11.22
C LEU A 7 25.62 -5.76 10.00
N GLU A 8 24.76 -6.79 9.91
CA GLU A 8 23.80 -6.90 8.79
C GLU A 8 22.32 -7.12 9.18
N ASP A 9 21.91 -6.87 10.44
CA ASP A 9 20.49 -7.00 10.83
C ASP A 9 19.66 -5.69 10.74
N GLY A 10 20.29 -4.56 10.38
CA GLY A 10 19.62 -3.25 10.35
C GLY A 10 18.84 -2.94 9.08
N GLU A 11 19.26 -3.45 7.93
CA GLU A 11 18.84 -2.91 6.62
C GLU A 11 17.43 -3.36 6.19
N PHE A 12 16.99 -4.55 6.62
CA PHE A 12 15.66 -5.08 6.31
C PHE A 12 14.55 -4.43 7.14
N SER A 13 14.85 -4.02 8.37
CA SER A 13 13.87 -3.41 9.28
C SER A 13 13.44 -2.03 8.76
N HIS A 14 14.37 -1.24 8.22
CA HIS A 14 14.12 0.09 7.69
C HIS A 14 13.20 0.11 6.45
N ARG A 15 13.32 -0.88 5.55
CA ARG A 15 12.48 -0.96 4.34
C ARG A 15 11.02 -1.31 4.62
N SER A 16 10.74 -2.00 5.73
CA SER A 16 9.37 -2.35 6.11
C SER A 16 8.65 -1.20 6.82
N ASN A 17 9.39 -0.36 7.55
CA ASN A 17 8.86 0.84 8.19
C ASN A 17 8.64 1.96 7.19
N SER A 18 9.49 2.12 6.17
CA SER A 18 9.37 3.24 5.23
C SER A 18 8.00 3.36 4.56
N LYS A 19 7.37 2.24 4.16
CA LYS A 19 6.03 2.26 3.56
C LYS A 19 4.94 2.67 4.55
N LYS A 20 5.04 2.23 5.81
CA LYS A 20 4.10 2.62 6.87
C LYS A 20 4.26 4.09 7.21
N ASP A 21 5.51 4.56 7.25
CA ASP A 21 5.85 5.96 7.50
C ASP A 21 5.31 6.85 6.36
N GLU A 22 5.43 6.42 5.09
CA GLU A 22 4.81 7.09 3.94
C GLU A 22 3.28 7.17 4.05
N GLU A 23 2.62 6.07 4.42
CA GLU A 23 1.16 6.06 4.65
C GLU A 23 0.74 7.02 5.77
N GLU A 24 1.50 7.05 6.88
CA GLU A 24 1.25 7.96 7.99
C GLU A 24 1.38 9.43 7.57
N LEU A 25 2.37 9.75 6.74
CA LEU A 25 2.53 11.09 6.16
C LEU A 25 1.34 11.49 5.29
N LEU A 26 0.80 10.58 4.49
CA LEU A 26 -0.38 10.83 3.66
C LEU A 26 -1.63 11.08 4.52
N TRP A 27 -1.83 10.31 5.59
CA TRP A 27 -2.93 10.53 6.54
C TRP A 27 -2.80 11.86 7.29
N ALA A 28 -1.59 12.21 7.73
CA ALA A 28 -1.32 13.50 8.37
C ALA A 28 -1.63 14.69 7.43
N ALA A 29 -1.37 14.55 6.12
CA ALA A 29 -1.71 15.56 5.13
C ALA A 29 -3.23 15.77 5.03
N ILE A 30 -4.03 14.70 5.05
CA ILE A 30 -5.50 14.77 5.05
C ILE A 30 -5.99 15.39 6.36
N GLU A 31 -5.42 15.01 7.50
CA GLU A 31 -5.80 15.56 8.80
C GLU A 31 -5.49 17.05 8.91
N ARG A 32 -4.43 17.54 8.27
CA ARG A 32 -4.10 18.97 8.22
C ARG A 32 -5.16 19.81 7.48
N LEU A 33 -6.04 19.20 6.67
CA LEU A 33 -7.08 19.92 5.95
C LEU A 33 -8.21 20.40 6.89
N PRO A 34 -8.91 21.50 6.56
CA PRO A 34 -10.15 21.89 7.24
C PRO A 34 -11.17 20.76 7.24
N THR A 35 -11.93 20.59 8.33
CA THR A 35 -12.90 19.49 8.53
C THR A 35 -13.84 19.28 7.35
N VAL A 36 -14.35 20.36 6.75
CA VAL A 36 -15.24 20.32 5.58
C VAL A 36 -14.56 19.70 4.34
N LYS A 37 -13.24 19.86 4.20
CA LYS A 37 -12.50 19.30 3.07
C LYS A 37 -12.13 17.84 3.31
N ARG A 38 -11.84 17.42 4.56
CA ARG A 38 -11.40 16.05 4.89
C ARG A 38 -12.28 14.96 4.29
N VAL A 39 -13.61 15.12 4.31
CA VAL A 39 -14.57 14.12 3.79
C VAL A 39 -14.49 13.88 2.28
N ASN A 40 -13.86 14.79 1.52
CA ASN A 40 -13.75 14.68 0.07
C ASN A 40 -12.36 14.23 -0.39
N PHE A 41 -11.41 14.04 0.53
CA PHE A 41 -10.08 13.55 0.19
C PHE A 41 -9.96 12.08 0.59
N ALA A 42 -9.37 11.29 -0.31
CA ALA A 42 -9.08 9.89 -0.07
C ALA A 42 -7.67 9.56 -0.56
N ILE A 43 -7.07 8.51 0.01
CA ILE A 43 -5.81 7.95 -0.49
C ILE A 43 -6.17 6.91 -1.54
N VAL A 44 -5.72 7.12 -2.78
CA VAL A 44 -5.90 6.16 -3.86
C VAL A 44 -4.58 5.43 -4.06
N ARG A 45 -4.62 4.10 -3.87
CA ARG A 45 -3.45 3.24 -4.12
C ARG A 45 -3.35 2.91 -5.60
N GLY A 46 -2.27 3.35 -6.25
CA GLY A 46 -1.94 2.96 -7.61
C GLY A 46 -1.82 1.45 -7.71
N SER A 47 -2.51 0.82 -8.67
CA SER A 47 -2.55 -0.65 -8.74
C SER A 47 -2.19 -1.24 -10.09
N SER A 48 -1.63 -0.43 -10.99
CA SER A 48 -1.14 -0.89 -12.28
C SER A 48 0.34 -0.57 -12.42
N PRO A 49 1.21 -1.57 -12.65
CA PRO A 49 2.57 -1.33 -13.11
C PRO A 49 2.63 -0.83 -14.57
N ASP A 50 1.49 -0.81 -15.29
CA ASP A 50 1.39 -0.52 -16.72
C ASP A 50 0.75 0.84 -17.04
N ASP A 51 0.29 1.57 -16.01
CA ASP A 51 -0.11 2.97 -16.17
C ASP A 51 1.09 3.85 -15.85
N HIS A 52 1.51 4.62 -16.85
CA HIS A 52 2.64 5.55 -16.79
C HIS A 52 2.39 6.76 -15.85
N ASP A 53 1.25 6.76 -15.14
CA ASP A 53 0.85 7.72 -14.13
C ASP A 53 1.09 7.10 -12.74
N ASN A 54 2.34 7.27 -12.28
CA ASN A 54 2.80 7.21 -10.90
C ASN A 54 2.09 6.19 -9.98
N GLY A 55 2.64 4.97 -9.90
CA GLY A 55 2.24 3.92 -8.95
C GLY A 55 2.52 4.25 -7.47
N GLU A 56 2.43 5.51 -7.08
CA GLU A 56 2.57 5.99 -5.70
C GLU A 56 1.20 6.28 -5.09
N ASP A 57 1.06 5.94 -3.81
CA ASP A 57 -0.12 6.26 -3.03
C ASP A 57 -0.26 7.78 -2.92
N SER A 58 -1.36 8.34 -3.44
CA SER A 58 -1.57 9.78 -3.49
C SER A 58 -2.90 10.20 -2.87
N THR A 59 -2.90 11.39 -2.25
CA THR A 59 -4.11 12.01 -1.72
C THR A 59 -4.88 12.69 -2.85
N VAL A 60 -6.09 12.23 -3.16
CA VAL A 60 -6.90 12.74 -4.27
C VAL A 60 -8.23 13.28 -3.75
N ASP A 61 -8.67 14.41 -4.32
CA ASP A 61 -10.03 14.92 -4.14
C ASP A 61 -11.01 14.06 -4.95
N VAL A 62 -11.85 13.29 -4.26
CA VAL A 62 -12.78 12.33 -4.87
C VAL A 62 -13.78 12.98 -5.82
N ARG A 63 -14.06 14.28 -5.64
CA ARG A 63 -14.99 15.03 -6.52
C ARG A 63 -14.36 15.42 -7.85
N LYS A 64 -13.02 15.49 -7.91
CA LYS A 64 -12.25 15.89 -9.09
C LYS A 64 -11.67 14.71 -9.86
N LEU A 65 -12.00 13.50 -9.45
CA LEU A 65 -11.50 12.28 -10.06
C LEU A 65 -12.04 12.14 -11.48
N ASP A 66 -11.19 11.85 -12.48
CA ASP A 66 -11.62 11.65 -13.87
C ASP A 66 -12.58 10.43 -13.99
N ARG A 67 -13.39 10.40 -15.05
CA ARG A 67 -14.34 9.30 -15.30
C ARG A 67 -13.66 7.93 -15.29
N ARG A 68 -12.51 7.81 -15.93
CA ARG A 68 -11.75 6.54 -16.00
C ARG A 68 -11.34 6.07 -14.60
N HIS A 69 -10.75 6.97 -13.82
CA HIS A 69 -10.33 6.66 -12.45
C HIS A 69 -11.51 6.29 -11.55
N ARG A 70 -12.67 6.96 -11.67
CA ARG A 70 -13.89 6.57 -10.94
C ARG A 70 -14.34 5.16 -11.31
N GLU A 71 -14.37 4.83 -12.59
CA GLU A 71 -14.74 3.51 -13.09
C GLU A 71 -13.79 2.43 -12.56
N MET A 72 -12.48 2.68 -12.58
CA MET A 72 -11.49 1.75 -12.01
C MET A 72 -11.71 1.51 -10.51
N ILE A 73 -11.96 2.57 -9.73
CA ILE A 73 -12.23 2.41 -8.28
C ILE A 73 -13.49 1.56 -8.06
N VAL A 74 -14.55 1.78 -8.83
CA VAL A 74 -15.80 1.01 -8.70
C VAL A 74 -15.59 -0.44 -9.10
N LEU A 75 -14.91 -0.70 -10.22
CA LEU A 75 -14.61 -2.06 -10.67
C LEU A 75 -13.77 -2.80 -9.62
N LYS A 76 -12.75 -2.14 -9.07
CA LYS A 76 -11.93 -2.70 -8.00
C LYS A 76 -12.73 -2.94 -6.71
N ALA A 77 -13.69 -2.08 -6.38
CA ALA A 77 -14.56 -2.31 -5.22
C ALA A 77 -15.51 -3.49 -5.41
N LEU A 78 -15.92 -3.78 -6.65
CA LEU A 78 -16.79 -4.89 -7.01
C LEU A 78 -16.04 -6.22 -7.15
N ASP A 79 -14.76 -6.19 -7.47
CA ASP A 79 -13.91 -7.37 -7.65
C ASP A 79 -13.46 -7.98 -6.31
N THR A 80 -14.43 -8.34 -5.47
CA THR A 80 -14.17 -8.87 -4.13
C THR A 80 -13.68 -10.31 -4.16
N SER A 81 -14.18 -11.12 -5.12
CA SER A 81 -13.81 -12.54 -5.21
C SER A 81 -12.36 -12.75 -5.62
N GLU A 82 -11.84 -11.97 -6.57
CA GLU A 82 -10.44 -12.08 -6.99
C GLU A 82 -9.51 -11.61 -5.86
N GLN A 83 -9.86 -10.49 -5.20
CA GLN A 83 -9.12 -10.00 -4.04
C GLN A 83 -9.05 -11.02 -2.91
N ASP A 84 -10.15 -11.68 -2.60
CA ASP A 84 -10.18 -12.69 -1.54
C ASP A 84 -9.40 -13.94 -1.92
N ASN A 85 -9.41 -14.33 -3.20
CA ASN A 85 -8.56 -15.41 -3.70
C ASN A 85 -7.07 -15.06 -3.58
N ILE A 86 -6.67 -13.84 -3.96
CA ILE A 86 -5.28 -13.38 -3.81
C ILE A 86 -4.84 -13.43 -2.34
N LYS A 87 -5.67 -12.95 -1.41
CA LYS A 87 -5.39 -13.02 0.03
C LYS A 87 -5.28 -14.45 0.53
N LEU A 88 -6.13 -15.35 0.03
CA LEU A 88 -6.09 -16.76 0.41
C LEU A 88 -4.77 -17.40 -0.04
N VAL A 89 -4.41 -17.24 -1.31
CA VAL A 89 -3.19 -17.81 -1.89
C VAL A 89 -1.94 -17.22 -1.23
N SER A 90 -1.91 -15.91 -0.98
CA SER A 90 -0.77 -15.27 -0.30
C SER A 90 -0.60 -15.77 1.13
N GLY A 91 -1.70 -15.92 1.89
CA GLY A 91 -1.64 -16.47 3.24
C GLY A 91 -1.30 -17.96 3.29
N VAL A 92 -1.66 -18.74 2.28
CA VAL A 92 -1.20 -20.13 2.15
C VAL A 92 0.30 -20.16 1.84
N LYS A 93 0.75 -19.36 0.87
CA LYS A 93 2.17 -19.24 0.50
C LYS A 93 3.03 -18.85 1.69
N GLU A 94 2.65 -17.82 2.44
CA GLU A 94 3.39 -17.35 3.62
C GLU A 94 3.54 -18.45 4.67
N ARG A 95 2.46 -19.19 4.95
CA ARG A 95 2.49 -20.32 5.89
C ARG A 95 3.44 -21.41 5.40
N ILE A 96 3.34 -21.80 4.12
CA ILE A 96 4.24 -22.82 3.55
C ILE A 96 5.68 -22.34 3.63
N THR A 97 5.99 -21.11 3.18
CA THR A 97 7.35 -20.55 3.24
C THR A 97 7.90 -20.52 4.67
N LYS A 98 7.07 -20.18 5.67
CA LYS A 98 7.48 -20.17 7.08
C LYS A 98 7.88 -21.55 7.61
N TYR A 99 7.22 -22.62 7.18
CA TYR A 99 7.46 -23.98 7.68
C TYR A 99 8.30 -24.87 6.76
N ALA A 100 8.48 -24.49 5.48
CA ALA A 100 9.26 -25.26 4.50
C ALA A 100 10.77 -24.97 4.56
N TYR A 101 11.18 -23.91 5.26
CA TYR A 101 12.58 -23.52 5.46
C TYR A 101 13.06 -23.70 6.92
N LEU A 102 12.34 -24.51 7.70
CA LEU A 102 12.77 -25.08 8.98
C LEU A 102 13.09 -26.57 8.78
#